data_AF-A0A1B1UJZ0-F1
#
_entry.id   AF-A0A1B1UJZ0-F1
#
_cell.length_a   1.000
_cell.length_b   1.000
_cell.length_c   1.000
_cell.angle_alpha   90.00
_cell.angle_beta   90.00
_cell.angle_gamma   90.00
#
_symmetry.space_group_name_H-M   'P 1'
#
loop_
_entity.id
_entity.type
_entity.pdbx_description
1 polymer ?
#
loop_
_entity_poly.entity_id
_entity_poly.type
_entity_poly.pdbx_seq_one_letter_code
_entity_poly.pdbx_strand_id
1 'polypeptide(L)'
;MRIWVYRDLSNRLANEPDDGEMAWDAHRLRRKTLHELLDADSDFEVLEWDPNFDDEKSTHECGLLVLALNWLGFTTVPGALHAFLISVLQGVAVEVVIRGTGKLIAKLDPRMRTKEIGDAYIQLADQHKYTCGLTVQSRYIW
;
A
#
# COMPACT_ATOMS: atom_id res chain seq x y z
N MET A 1 -3.97 -4.44 6.40
CA MET A 1 -3.36 -4.75 5.08
C MET A 1 -1.90 -4.35 5.14
N ARG A 2 -0.97 -5.13 4.58
CA ARG A 2 0.45 -4.75 4.50
C ARG A 2 0.81 -4.41 3.06
N ILE A 3 1.62 -3.39 2.88
CA ILE A 3 2.04 -2.94 1.55
C ILE A 3 3.54 -2.70 1.57
N TRP A 4 4.22 -3.26 0.58
CA TRP A 4 5.61 -3.00 0.28
C TRP A 4 5.66 -2.14 -0.96
N VAL A 5 6.30 -0.98 -0.88
CA VAL A 5 6.44 -0.08 -2.02
C VAL A 5 7.92 0.17 -2.28
N TYR A 6 8.35 -0.13 -3.49
CA TYR A 6 9.72 0.09 -3.93
C TYR A 6 9.91 1.55 -4.34
N ARG A 7 11.13 2.06 -4.23
CA ARG A 7 11.52 3.30 -4.93
C ARG A 7 11.76 2.97 -6.41
N ASP A 8 11.82 3.99 -7.25
CA ASP A 8 12.29 3.80 -8.62
C ASP A 8 13.75 3.34 -8.62
N LEU A 9 14.05 2.30 -9.39
CA LEU A 9 15.38 1.66 -9.47
C LEU A 9 16.12 2.04 -10.76
N SER A 10 15.75 3.16 -11.41
CA SER A 10 16.42 3.62 -12.63
C SER A 10 17.92 3.88 -12.42
N ASN A 11 18.38 4.15 -11.19
CA ASN A 11 19.81 4.27 -10.88
C ASN A 11 20.58 3.02 -11.30
N ARG A 12 20.02 1.82 -11.09
CA ARG A 12 20.68 0.55 -11.46
C ARG A 12 20.77 0.37 -12.98
N LEU A 13 19.77 0.83 -13.71
CA LEU A 13 19.78 0.84 -15.18
C LEU A 13 20.83 1.80 -15.74
N ALA A 14 21.08 2.90 -15.01
CA ALA A 14 22.15 3.86 -15.30
C ALA A 14 23.53 3.40 -14.80
N ASN A 15 23.63 2.22 -14.15
CA ASN A 15 24.84 1.72 -13.49
C ASN A 15 25.38 2.67 -12.41
N GLU A 16 24.48 3.38 -11.72
CA GLU A 16 24.77 4.23 -10.58
C GLU A 16 24.63 3.47 -9.24
N PRO A 17 25.39 3.86 -8.21
CA PRO A 17 25.36 3.19 -6.92
C PRO A 17 24.02 3.39 -6.19
N ASP A 18 23.68 2.45 -5.30
CA ASP A 18 22.41 2.45 -4.58
C ASP A 18 22.31 3.48 -3.46
N ASP A 19 23.40 4.19 -3.16
CA ASP A 19 23.50 5.33 -2.25
C ASP A 19 23.85 6.65 -2.96
N GLY A 20 23.81 6.66 -4.30
CA GLY A 20 24.04 7.85 -5.13
C GLY A 20 22.87 8.84 -5.12
N GLU A 21 23.06 10.01 -5.74
CA GLU A 21 22.07 11.09 -5.77
C GLU A 21 20.72 10.65 -6.36
N MET A 22 20.73 9.90 -7.48
CA MET A 22 19.50 9.34 -8.06
C MET A 22 18.75 8.42 -7.11
N ALA A 23 19.47 7.60 -6.33
CA ALA A 23 18.86 6.70 -5.36
C ALA A 23 18.22 7.46 -4.20
N TRP A 24 18.88 8.53 -3.74
CA TRP A 24 18.37 9.45 -2.73
C TRP A 24 17.13 10.19 -3.19
N ASP A 25 17.14 10.70 -4.41
CA ASP A 25 15.99 11.41 -4.99
C ASP A 25 14.80 10.47 -5.11
N ALA A 26 15.00 9.25 -5.61
CA ALA A 26 13.95 8.24 -5.69
C ALA A 26 13.40 7.84 -4.31
N HIS A 27 14.28 7.69 -3.29
CA HIS A 27 13.88 7.39 -1.91
C HIS A 27 13.01 8.50 -1.31
N ARG A 28 13.45 9.76 -1.41
CA ARG A 28 12.71 10.92 -0.90
C ARG A 28 11.41 11.14 -1.65
N LEU A 29 11.41 10.95 -2.98
CA LEU A 29 10.23 11.08 -3.81
C LEU A 29 9.19 10.03 -3.42
N ARG A 30 9.59 8.76 -3.29
CA ARG A 30 8.70 7.69 -2.83
C ARG A 30 8.08 8.02 -1.47
N ARG A 31 8.91 8.42 -0.50
CA ARG A 31 8.47 8.83 0.84
C ARG A 31 7.40 9.92 0.75
N LYS A 32 7.73 11.02 0.07
CA LYS A 32 6.83 12.17 -0.10
C LYS A 32 5.51 11.74 -0.76
N THR A 33 5.57 11.00 -1.86
CA THR A 33 4.38 10.58 -2.60
C THR A 33 3.47 9.69 -1.75
N LEU A 34 4.02 8.79 -0.93
CA LEU A 34 3.21 7.92 -0.07
C LEU A 34 2.56 8.67 1.08
N HIS A 35 3.25 9.63 1.71
CA HIS A 35 2.64 10.53 2.68
C HIS A 35 1.53 11.39 2.07
N GLU A 36 1.76 11.99 0.89
CA GLU A 36 0.74 12.77 0.18
C GLU A 36 -0.50 11.95 -0.19
N LEU A 37 -0.32 10.67 -0.53
CA LEU A 37 -1.42 9.78 -0.88
C LEU A 37 -2.22 9.28 0.31
N LEU A 38 -1.61 9.12 1.48
CA LEU A 38 -2.17 8.35 2.59
C LEU A 38 -2.46 9.16 3.85
N ASP A 39 -1.67 10.19 4.17
CA ASP A 39 -1.83 10.94 5.44
C ASP A 39 -3.15 11.71 5.51
N ALA A 40 -3.67 12.15 4.37
CA ALA A 40 -4.93 12.90 4.27
C ALA A 40 -6.08 12.05 3.70
N ASP A 41 -5.90 10.74 3.56
CA ASP A 41 -6.89 9.89 2.92
C ASP A 41 -7.98 9.45 3.91
N SER A 42 -9.25 9.64 3.55
CA SER A 42 -10.36 9.24 4.40
C SER A 42 -10.69 7.75 4.33
N ASP A 43 -10.30 7.05 3.25
CA ASP A 43 -10.56 5.63 3.04
C ASP A 43 -9.52 4.74 3.74
N PHE A 44 -8.31 5.25 4.01
CA PHE A 44 -7.21 4.51 4.62
C PHE A 44 -6.67 5.20 5.86
N GLU A 45 -6.38 4.42 6.89
CA GLU A 45 -5.60 4.87 8.04
C GLU A 45 -4.26 4.14 8.04
N VAL A 46 -3.16 4.89 8.10
CA VAL A 46 -1.84 4.29 8.26
C VAL A 46 -1.64 3.93 9.73
N LEU A 47 -1.60 2.64 10.03
CA LEU A 47 -1.38 2.15 11.39
C LEU A 47 0.10 2.15 11.76
N GLU A 48 0.96 1.84 10.80
CA GLU A 48 2.39 1.68 11.01
C GLU A 48 3.16 1.98 9.72
N TRP A 49 4.22 2.77 9.86
CA TRP A 49 5.27 2.94 8.85
C TRP A 49 6.49 2.11 9.27
N ASP A 50 7.21 1.52 8.31
CA ASP A 50 8.50 0.89 8.60
C ASP A 50 9.44 1.92 9.24
N PRO A 51 10.19 1.56 10.30
CA PRO A 51 11.09 2.50 10.96
C PRO A 51 12.15 3.13 10.03
N ASN A 52 12.49 2.45 8.93
CA ASN A 52 13.47 2.92 7.95
C ASN A 52 12.81 3.68 6.78
N PHE A 53 11.48 3.81 6.79
CA PHE A 53 10.75 4.44 5.70
C PHE A 53 11.14 5.92 5.52
N ASP A 54 11.30 6.62 6.63
CA ASP A 54 11.67 8.04 6.69
C ASP A 54 13.17 8.27 6.91
N ASP A 55 13.99 7.23 6.78
CA ASP A 55 15.43 7.32 7.02
C ASP A 55 16.09 8.33 6.07
N GLU A 56 16.82 9.29 6.65
CA GLU A 56 17.60 10.30 5.93
C GLU A 56 19.10 10.01 5.93
N LYS A 57 19.51 8.86 6.49
CA LYS A 57 20.92 8.42 6.57
C LYS A 57 21.22 7.26 5.64
N SER A 58 20.22 6.49 5.22
CA SER A 58 20.37 5.45 4.20
C SER A 58 19.19 5.41 3.23
N THR A 59 19.47 5.08 1.98
CA THR A 59 18.47 4.82 0.95
C THR A 59 17.94 3.40 1.11
N HIS A 60 16.61 3.26 1.13
CA HIS A 60 15.97 1.94 1.22
C HIS A 60 15.22 1.66 -0.07
N GLU A 61 15.53 0.52 -0.69
CA GLU A 61 14.86 0.09 -1.93
C GLU A 61 13.36 -0.11 -1.75
N CYS A 62 12.97 -0.65 -0.59
CA CYS A 62 11.61 -1.05 -0.27
C CYS A 62 11.20 -0.44 1.07
N GLY A 63 9.92 -0.09 1.19
CA GLY A 63 9.32 0.46 2.39
C GLY A 63 8.04 -0.30 2.69
N LEU A 64 7.91 -0.78 3.92
CA LEU A 64 6.70 -1.46 4.40
C LEU A 64 5.81 -0.45 5.12
N LEU A 65 4.50 -0.58 4.93
CA LEU A 65 3.50 0.08 5.76
C LEU A 65 2.28 -0.82 5.99
N VAL A 66 1.59 -0.56 7.10
CA VAL A 66 0.39 -1.27 7.51
C VAL A 66 -0.80 -0.32 7.45
N LEU A 67 -1.81 -0.67 6.66
CA LEU A 67 -3.04 0.11 6.51
C LEU A 67 -4.24 -0.58 7.15
N ALA A 68 -5.09 0.22 7.79
CA ALA A 68 -6.49 -0.09 8.04
C ALA A 68 -7.37 0.53 6.95
N LEU A 69 -8.47 -0.15 6.63
CA LEU A 69 -9.53 0.39 5.77
C LEU A 69 -10.57 1.05 6.67
N ASN A 70 -10.80 2.35 6.49
CA ASN A 70 -11.80 3.10 7.23
C ASN A 70 -13.19 2.81 6.67
N TRP A 71 -13.84 1.78 7.22
CA TRP A 71 -15.25 1.49 6.95
C TRP A 71 -16.14 2.27 7.93
N LEU A 72 -16.36 3.56 7.65
CA LEU A 72 -17.45 4.30 8.30
C LEU A 72 -18.78 3.87 7.68
N GLY A 73 -19.40 2.82 8.22
CA GLY A 73 -20.71 2.38 7.72
C GLY A 73 -21.47 1.29 8.47
N PHE A 74 -20.86 0.48 9.34
CA PHE A 74 -21.63 -0.49 10.15
C PHE A 74 -21.98 0.10 11.51
N THR A 75 -23.13 0.75 11.57
CA THR A 75 -23.82 1.08 12.81
C THR A 75 -24.09 -0.20 13.60
N THR A 76 -23.91 -0.12 14.93
CA THR A 76 -24.17 -1.18 15.91
C THR A 76 -25.51 -1.86 15.66
N VAL A 77 -25.50 -3.12 15.18
CA VAL A 77 -26.74 -3.87 14.95
C VAL A 77 -27.16 -4.61 16.23
N PRO A 78 -28.44 -4.51 16.66
CA PRO A 78 -28.95 -5.20 17.85
C PRO A 78 -28.72 -6.72 17.82
N GLY A 79 -28.46 -7.29 19.00
CA GLY A 79 -27.93 -8.65 19.23
C GLY A 79 -28.68 -9.82 18.58
N ALA A 80 -29.95 -9.68 18.21
CA ALA A 80 -30.72 -10.74 17.56
C ALA A 80 -30.41 -10.93 16.07
N LEU A 81 -29.83 -9.91 15.40
CA LEU A 81 -29.48 -9.97 13.98
C LEU A 81 -28.06 -10.50 13.71
N HIS A 82 -27.28 -10.75 14.76
CA HIS A 82 -25.86 -11.13 14.67
C HIS A 82 -25.62 -12.39 13.83
N ALA A 83 -26.43 -13.44 13.99
CA ALA A 83 -26.23 -14.70 13.28
C ALA A 83 -26.50 -14.61 11.77
N PHE A 84 -27.50 -13.82 11.36
CA PHE A 84 -27.79 -13.54 9.93
C PHE A 84 -26.79 -12.54 9.35
N LEU A 85 -26.32 -11.60 10.17
CA LEU A 85 -25.28 -10.68 9.78
C LEU A 85 -23.93 -11.36 9.59
N ILE A 86 -23.55 -12.41 10.32
CA ILE A 86 -22.22 -13.02 10.14
C ILE A 86 -21.98 -13.50 8.70
N SER A 87 -22.96 -14.14 8.05
CA SER A 87 -22.81 -14.58 6.66
C SER A 87 -22.84 -13.42 5.66
N VAL A 88 -23.68 -12.40 5.90
CA VAL A 88 -23.74 -11.18 5.09
C VAL A 88 -22.47 -10.33 5.28
N LEU A 89 -21.97 -10.22 6.51
CA LEU A 89 -20.76 -9.51 6.91
C LEU A 89 -19.52 -10.16 6.35
N GLN A 90 -19.49 -11.49 6.19
CA GLN A 90 -18.40 -12.16 5.47
C GLN A 90 -18.37 -11.73 4.00
N GLY A 91 -19.52 -11.75 3.31
CA GLY A 91 -19.61 -11.30 1.92
C GLY A 91 -19.29 -9.81 1.76
N VAL A 92 -19.82 -8.98 2.65
CA VAL A 92 -19.55 -7.55 2.71
C VAL A 92 -18.08 -7.27 3.01
N ALA A 93 -17.48 -7.92 4.01
CA ALA A 93 -16.08 -7.72 4.38
C ALA A 93 -15.14 -8.04 3.21
N VAL A 94 -15.42 -9.12 2.47
CA VAL A 94 -14.70 -9.44 1.23
C VAL A 94 -14.86 -8.33 0.20
N GLU A 95 -16.07 -7.82 -0.01
CA GLU A 95 -16.32 -6.71 -0.94
C GLU A 95 -15.61 -5.41 -0.52
N VAL A 96 -15.60 -5.09 0.78
CA VAL A 96 -14.88 -3.93 1.35
C VAL A 96 -13.39 -4.05 1.06
N VAL A 97 -12.81 -5.23 1.32
CA VAL A 97 -11.40 -5.48 1.08
C VAL A 97 -11.07 -5.38 -0.41
N ILE A 98 -11.90 -5.96 -1.29
CA ILE A 98 -11.72 -5.87 -2.75
C ILE A 98 -11.79 -4.41 -3.22
N ARG A 99 -12.83 -3.66 -2.80
CA ARG A 99 -12.99 -2.24 -3.17
C ARG A 99 -11.88 -1.37 -2.62
N GLY A 100 -11.51 -1.57 -1.36
CA GLY A 100 -10.41 -0.87 -0.70
C GLY A 100 -9.08 -1.14 -1.41
N THR A 101 -8.78 -2.40 -1.71
CA THR A 101 -7.59 -2.78 -2.48
C THR A 101 -7.61 -2.14 -3.87
N GLY A 102 -8.75 -2.16 -4.56
CA GLY A 102 -8.93 -1.52 -5.87
C GLY A 102 -8.67 0.00 -5.83
N LYS A 103 -9.19 0.70 -4.83
CA LYS A 103 -8.93 2.13 -4.61
C LYS A 103 -7.45 2.42 -4.37
N LEU A 104 -6.79 1.59 -3.56
CA LEU A 104 -5.36 1.73 -3.28
C LEU A 104 -4.55 1.55 -4.57
N ILE A 105 -4.82 0.51 -5.36
CA ILE A 105 -4.16 0.29 -6.66
C ILE A 105 -4.38 1.50 -7.57
N ALA A 106 -5.61 2.03 -7.65
CA ALA A 106 -5.93 3.18 -8.48
C ALA A 106 -5.17 4.47 -8.06
N LYS A 107 -4.80 4.58 -6.78
CA LYS A 107 -3.94 5.67 -6.27
C LYS A 107 -2.47 5.43 -6.57
N LEU A 108 -1.98 4.20 -6.45
CA LEU A 108 -0.58 3.84 -6.68
C LEU A 108 -0.23 3.80 -8.18
N ASP A 109 -1.11 3.26 -9.03
CA ASP A 109 -0.88 3.09 -10.48
C ASP A 109 -0.35 4.35 -11.15
N PRO A 110 -1.02 5.53 -11.08
CA PRO A 110 -0.53 6.73 -11.75
C PRO A 110 0.87 7.15 -11.29
N ARG A 111 1.19 6.94 -10.00
CA ARG A 111 2.51 7.28 -9.42
C ARG A 111 3.61 6.32 -9.86
N MET A 112 3.26 5.06 -10.09
CA MET A 112 4.16 4.09 -10.74
C MET A 112 4.44 4.48 -12.19
N ARG A 113 3.42 4.94 -12.94
CA ARG A 113 3.60 5.38 -14.33
C ARG A 113 4.54 6.58 -14.45
N THR A 114 4.47 7.50 -13.49
CA THR A 114 5.33 8.70 -13.44
C THR A 114 6.67 8.46 -12.74
N LYS A 115 6.96 7.22 -12.33
CA LYS A 115 8.17 6.82 -11.59
C LYS A 115 8.40 7.58 -10.27
N GLU A 116 7.33 8.09 -9.67
CA GLU A 116 7.41 8.66 -8.33
C GLU A 116 7.57 7.56 -7.26
N ILE A 117 7.04 6.37 -7.56
CA ILE A 117 7.26 5.13 -6.82
C ILE A 117 7.58 4.01 -7.80
N GLY A 118 8.27 2.97 -7.33
CA GLY A 118 8.49 1.72 -8.05
C GLY A 118 7.33 0.73 -7.87
N ASP A 119 7.61 -0.55 -8.09
CA ASP A 119 6.62 -1.62 -7.91
C ASP A 119 6.04 -1.66 -6.49
N ALA A 120 4.81 -2.18 -6.37
CA ALA A 120 4.16 -2.36 -5.09
C ALA A 120 3.65 -3.80 -4.91
N TYR A 121 3.79 -4.33 -3.70
CA TYR A 121 3.22 -5.62 -3.31
C TYR A 121 2.25 -5.42 -2.16
N ILE A 122 1.02 -5.91 -2.31
CA ILE A 122 -0.05 -5.78 -1.33
C ILE A 122 -0.36 -7.16 -0.76
N GLN A 123 -0.31 -7.27 0.56
CA GLN A 123 -0.70 -8.46 1.30
C GLN A 123 -1.98 -8.19 2.10
N LEU A 124 -3.02 -8.94 1.76
CA LEU A 124 -4.28 -8.93 2.53
C LEU A 124 -4.15 -9.91 3.69
N ALA A 125 -4.45 -9.44 4.90
CA ALA A 125 -4.51 -10.30 6.07
C ALA A 125 -5.89 -10.97 6.12
N ASP A 126 -5.93 -12.27 5.86
CA ASP A 126 -7.10 -13.11 6.13
C ASP A 126 -7.04 -13.64 7.57
N GLN A 127 -8.18 -13.66 8.27
CA GLN A 127 -8.32 -14.39 9.54
C GLN A 127 -8.17 -15.92 9.36
N HIS A 128 -8.10 -16.40 8.12
CA HIS A 128 -7.88 -17.80 7.75
C HIS A 128 -6.58 -18.04 6.98
N LYS A 129 -5.42 -17.54 7.44
CA LYS A 129 -4.06 -17.99 7.03
C LYS A 129 -3.71 -17.99 5.52
N TYR A 130 -4.62 -17.68 4.60
CA TYR A 130 -4.33 -17.58 3.19
C TYR A 130 -3.81 -16.19 2.91
N THR A 131 -2.51 -16.10 2.69
CA THR A 131 -1.88 -14.88 2.19
C THR A 131 -2.19 -14.76 0.71
N CYS A 132 -3.06 -13.83 0.32
CA CYS A 132 -3.18 -13.41 -1.07
C CYS A 132 -2.25 -12.21 -1.27
N GLY A 133 -1.23 -12.41 -2.10
CA GLY A 133 -0.30 -11.36 -2.52
C GLY A 133 -0.69 -10.83 -3.89
N LEU A 134 -0.97 -9.54 -3.97
CA LEU A 134 -1.14 -8.86 -5.25
C LEU A 134 0.12 -8.06 -5.53
N THR A 135 0.85 -8.46 -6.57
CA THR A 135 1.93 -7.65 -7.10
C THR A 135 1.36 -6.71 -8.15
N VAL A 136 1.47 -5.40 -7.90
CA VAL A 136 1.24 -4.40 -8.92
C VAL A 136 2.58 -4.13 -9.57
N GLN A 137 2.79 -4.73 -10.73
CA GLN A 137 3.93 -4.43 -11.58
C GLN A 137 3.45 -3.55 -12.71
N SER A 138 4.06 -2.39 -12.86
CA SER A 138 3.90 -1.67 -14.12
C SER A 138 4.83 -2.35 -15.13
N ARG A 139 4.27 -3.22 -15.99
CA ARG A 139 5.01 -3.76 -17.14
C ARG A 139 5.20 -2.64 -18.16
N TYR A 140 6.13 -1.75 -17.89
CA TYR A 140 6.76 -1.01 -18.95
C TYR A 140 7.84 -1.92 -19.51
N ILE A 141 7.64 -2.34 -20.76
CA ILE A 141 8.68 -2.93 -21.59
C ILE A 141 9.77 -1.84 -21.67
N TRP A 142 10.89 -2.10 -21.00
CA TRP A 142 12.12 -1.31 -21.07
C TRP A 142 13.05 -1.94 -22.11
#